data_AF-K2D2A0-F1
#
_entry.id   AF-K2D2A0-F1
#
_cell.length_a   1.000
_cell.length_b   1.000
_cell.length_c   1.000
_cell.angle_alpha   90.00
_cell.angle_beta   90.00
_cell.angle_gamma   90.00
#
_symmetry.space_group_name_H-M   'P 1'
#
loop_
_entity.id
_entity.type
_entity.pdbx_description
1 polymer ?
#
loop_
_entity_poly.entity_id
_entity_poly.type
_entity_poly.pdbx_seq_one_letter_code
_entity_poly.pdbx_strand_id
1 'polypeptide(L)'
;MIGQSKFYKMYPISATYFRVEKEATPLLARQLIPHEIFLWLSNDISIFSDWLAALLGEEGVGSKEISLAIALIKREDIIAILNTLDGALVDAHEPVATEHGEAFYKWLKAGIESGEIAVNTDDALVQVVPEGVLIEEKLFKKYIDVFKVPVHLLVVYSQFGNLMGIVEKGPNDHLFRRLFGKAAVNFTSFTGGGLTQKGSSHEGILISDASRVFTHKEIPEASSALKSANQTPPPSHHQMPTENAVLQKVISSSPSSTSQ
;
A
#
# COMPACT_ATOMS: atom_id res chain seq x y z
N MET A 1 -16.68 -17.80 7.22
CA MET A 1 -15.77 -16.69 6.83
C MET A 1 -16.02 -15.54 7.79
N ILE A 2 -15.06 -15.25 8.67
CA ILE A 2 -15.15 -14.13 9.61
C ILE A 2 -14.53 -12.92 8.90
N GLY A 3 -15.27 -11.80 8.80
CA GLY A 3 -14.73 -10.51 8.32
C GLY A 3 -15.05 -10.10 6.88
N GLN A 4 -15.94 -10.77 6.14
CA GLN A 4 -16.36 -10.27 4.82
C GLN A 4 -17.49 -9.24 4.98
N SER A 5 -17.21 -7.98 4.61
CA SER A 5 -18.23 -6.93 4.47
C SER A 5 -19.04 -7.15 3.19
N LYS A 6 -20.32 -6.76 3.21
CA LYS A 6 -21.20 -6.83 2.02
C LYS A 6 -20.77 -5.89 0.88
N PHE A 7 -19.94 -4.92 1.19
CA PHE A 7 -19.48 -3.88 0.26
C PHE A 7 -17.97 -3.74 0.36
N TYR A 8 -17.33 -3.39 -0.76
CA TYR A 8 -15.92 -3.07 -0.85
C TYR A 8 -15.73 -1.75 -1.59
N LYS A 9 -14.56 -1.14 -1.41
CA LYS A 9 -14.16 0.06 -2.14
C LYS A 9 -12.90 -0.22 -2.95
N MET A 10 -12.87 0.29 -4.18
CA MET A 10 -11.69 0.21 -5.03
C MET A 10 -10.94 1.52 -4.96
N TYR A 11 -9.63 1.44 -4.69
CA TYR A 11 -8.74 2.60 -4.73
C TYR A 11 -7.73 2.41 -5.84
N PRO A 12 -7.47 3.45 -6.65
CA PRO A 12 -6.40 3.38 -7.63
C PRO A 12 -5.06 3.29 -6.88
N ILE A 13 -4.19 2.42 -7.38
CA ILE A 13 -2.80 2.28 -6.93
C ILE A 13 -1.87 2.88 -7.98
N SER A 14 -0.68 3.28 -7.55
CA SER A 14 0.35 3.80 -8.46
C SER A 14 0.84 2.73 -9.43
N ALA A 15 1.24 3.15 -10.65
CA ALA A 15 1.83 2.29 -11.66
C ALA A 15 3.11 1.57 -11.21
N THR A 16 3.75 2.03 -10.14
CA THR A 16 4.91 1.37 -9.50
C THR A 16 4.63 -0.10 -9.18
N TYR A 17 3.39 -0.44 -8.82
CA TYR A 17 2.99 -1.80 -8.49
C TYR A 17 2.83 -2.73 -9.69
N PHE A 18 2.81 -2.20 -10.93
CA PHE A 18 2.76 -3.06 -12.13
C PHE A 18 4.02 -3.92 -12.30
N ARG A 19 5.13 -3.57 -11.63
CA ARG A 19 6.31 -4.47 -11.58
C ARG A 19 5.99 -5.80 -10.90
N VAL A 20 5.12 -5.76 -9.89
CA VAL A 20 4.71 -6.96 -9.13
C VAL A 20 3.79 -7.86 -9.96
N GLU A 21 3.19 -7.36 -11.04
CA GLU A 21 2.29 -8.14 -11.91
C GLU A 21 2.95 -9.44 -12.39
N LYS A 22 4.20 -9.37 -12.86
CA LYS A 22 4.95 -10.54 -13.36
C LYS A 22 5.24 -11.57 -12.26
N GLU A 23 5.39 -11.14 -11.02
CA GLU A 23 5.71 -11.99 -9.88
C GLU A 23 4.44 -12.55 -9.22
N ALA A 24 3.39 -11.72 -9.12
CA ALA A 24 2.13 -12.08 -8.50
C ALA A 24 1.26 -12.97 -9.38
N THR A 25 1.32 -12.82 -10.71
CA THR A 25 0.46 -13.59 -11.62
C THR A 25 0.60 -15.11 -11.45
N PRO A 26 1.81 -15.70 -11.43
CA PRO A 26 1.96 -17.14 -11.17
C PRO A 26 1.47 -17.58 -9.79
N LEU A 27 1.67 -16.74 -8.76
CA LEU A 27 1.24 -17.03 -7.39
C LEU A 27 -0.28 -17.02 -7.27
N LEU A 28 -0.93 -16.01 -7.85
CA LEU A 28 -2.38 -15.88 -7.88
C LEU A 28 -3.01 -16.96 -8.76
N ALA A 29 -2.42 -17.27 -9.91
CA ALA A 29 -2.87 -18.37 -10.76
C ALA A 29 -2.89 -19.69 -9.98
N ARG A 30 -1.82 -20.00 -9.24
CA ARG A 30 -1.78 -21.19 -8.36
C ARG A 30 -2.86 -21.15 -7.28
N GLN A 31 -3.16 -19.99 -6.71
CA GLN A 31 -4.17 -19.85 -5.66
C GLN A 31 -5.60 -20.02 -6.19
N LEU A 32 -5.86 -19.58 -7.42
CA LEU A 32 -7.20 -19.60 -8.03
C LEU A 32 -7.54 -20.95 -8.65
N ILE A 33 -6.57 -21.67 -9.20
CA ILE A 33 -6.82 -22.97 -9.82
C ILE A 33 -7.02 -24.06 -8.75
N PRO A 34 -7.94 -25.01 -8.99
CA PRO A 34 -8.05 -26.21 -8.17
C PRO A 34 -6.74 -27.00 -8.10
N HIS A 35 -6.47 -27.58 -6.93
CA HIS A 35 -5.24 -28.33 -6.68
C HIS A 35 -4.99 -29.46 -7.70
N GLU A 36 -6.04 -30.17 -8.10
CA GLU A 36 -5.98 -31.28 -9.06
C GLU A 36 -5.52 -30.81 -10.45
N ILE A 37 -6.00 -29.64 -10.90
CA ILE A 37 -5.61 -29.06 -12.19
C ILE A 37 -4.14 -28.66 -12.17
N PHE A 38 -3.69 -28.06 -11.05
CA PHE A 38 -2.27 -27.73 -10.91
C PHE A 38 -1.38 -28.98 -10.93
N LEU A 39 -1.77 -30.05 -10.23
CA LEU A 39 -1.02 -31.31 -10.26
C LEU A 39 -0.97 -31.90 -11.66
N TRP A 40 -2.09 -31.91 -12.38
CA TRP A 40 -2.16 -32.37 -13.76
C TRP A 40 -1.23 -31.56 -14.68
N LEU A 41 -1.27 -30.21 -14.59
CA LEU A 41 -0.37 -29.33 -15.35
C LEU A 41 1.10 -29.60 -15.02
N SER A 42 1.43 -29.78 -13.74
CA SER A 42 2.81 -29.99 -13.28
C SER A 42 3.37 -31.37 -13.64
N ASN A 43 2.53 -32.32 -14.04
CA ASN A 43 2.96 -33.67 -14.40
C ASN A 43 3.76 -33.70 -15.73
N ASP A 44 3.54 -32.72 -16.61
CA ASP A 44 4.33 -32.52 -17.82
C ASP A 44 5.02 -31.15 -17.78
N ILE A 45 6.35 -31.17 -17.61
CA ILE A 45 7.17 -29.95 -17.55
C ILE A 45 7.09 -29.12 -18.84
N SER A 46 6.87 -29.75 -19.99
CA SER A 46 6.72 -29.08 -21.27
C SER A 46 5.47 -28.19 -21.27
N ILE A 47 4.33 -28.76 -20.90
CA ILE A 47 3.04 -28.07 -20.81
C ILE A 47 3.08 -27.03 -19.69
N PHE A 48 3.67 -27.38 -18.54
CA PHE A 48 3.82 -26.46 -17.42
C PHE A 48 4.64 -25.22 -17.78
N SER A 49 5.75 -25.40 -18.50
CA SER A 49 6.60 -24.29 -18.95
C SER A 49 5.90 -23.38 -19.95
N ASP A 50 5.13 -23.95 -20.89
CA ASP A 50 4.37 -23.16 -21.88
C ASP A 50 3.19 -22.43 -21.24
N TRP A 51 2.53 -23.05 -20.25
CA TRP A 51 1.49 -22.41 -19.44
C TRP A 51 2.04 -21.22 -18.62
N LEU A 52 3.23 -21.35 -18.03
CA LEU A 52 3.88 -20.25 -17.33
C LEU A 52 4.28 -19.10 -18.28
N ALA A 53 4.84 -19.43 -19.45
CA ALA A 53 5.18 -18.43 -20.46
C ALA A 53 3.94 -17.65 -20.93
N ALA A 54 2.85 -18.36 -21.17
CA ALA A 54 1.53 -17.81 -21.47
C ALA A 54 1.03 -16.84 -20.38
N LEU A 55 1.12 -17.22 -19.10
CA LEU A 55 0.71 -16.36 -17.99
C LEU A 55 1.55 -15.08 -17.87
N LEU A 56 2.83 -15.15 -18.19
CA LEU A 56 3.74 -14.00 -18.13
C LEU A 56 3.66 -13.10 -19.37
N GLY A 57 2.86 -13.49 -20.37
CA GLY A 57 2.76 -12.79 -21.65
C GLY A 57 4.04 -12.89 -22.49
N GLU A 58 4.89 -13.89 -22.23
CA GLU A 58 6.13 -14.16 -22.97
C GLU A 58 5.84 -14.99 -24.24
N GLU A 59 4.88 -14.52 -25.03
CA GLU A 59 4.48 -15.16 -26.28
C GLU A 59 5.53 -14.89 -27.36
N GLY A 60 6.25 -15.92 -27.81
CA GLY A 60 7.11 -15.84 -29.00
C GLY A 60 8.48 -16.51 -28.90
N VAL A 61 9.03 -16.69 -27.70
CA VAL A 61 10.34 -17.36 -27.53
C VAL A 61 10.12 -18.77 -27.00
N GLY A 62 10.12 -19.77 -27.90
CA GLY A 62 9.92 -21.17 -27.52
C GLY A 62 8.47 -21.55 -27.19
N SER A 63 7.51 -20.70 -27.58
CA SER A 63 6.08 -20.88 -27.39
C SER A 63 5.56 -22.17 -28.07
N LYS A 64 4.79 -22.95 -27.31
CA LYS A 64 4.13 -24.17 -27.79
C LYS A 64 2.63 -23.91 -27.94
N GLU A 65 1.80 -24.93 -27.75
CA GLU A 65 0.38 -24.87 -28.13
C GLU A 65 -0.42 -23.82 -27.34
N ILE A 66 -0.16 -23.64 -26.04
CA ILE A 66 -0.95 -22.74 -25.17
C ILE A 66 -0.60 -21.28 -25.47
N SER A 67 0.68 -20.96 -25.53
CA SER A 67 1.13 -19.60 -25.85
C SER A 67 0.67 -19.16 -27.24
N LEU A 68 0.67 -20.08 -28.21
CA LEU A 68 0.14 -19.80 -29.55
C LEU A 68 -1.36 -19.52 -29.52
N ALA A 69 -2.15 -20.33 -28.80
CA ALA A 69 -3.59 -20.11 -28.69
C ALA A 69 -3.93 -18.75 -28.06
N ILE A 70 -3.20 -18.33 -27.03
CA ILE A 70 -3.40 -17.02 -26.40
C ILE A 70 -3.00 -15.88 -27.34
N ALA A 71 -1.88 -16.00 -28.05
CA ALA A 71 -1.48 -15.03 -29.06
C ALA A 71 -2.53 -14.87 -30.18
N LEU A 72 -3.23 -15.95 -30.53
CA LEU A 72 -4.37 -15.89 -31.44
C LEU A 72 -5.57 -15.16 -30.83
N ILE A 73 -5.93 -15.46 -29.57
CA ILE A 73 -7.04 -14.81 -28.86
C ILE A 73 -6.79 -13.30 -28.70
N LYS A 74 -5.54 -12.89 -28.53
CA LYS A 74 -5.15 -11.48 -28.43
C LYS A 74 -5.27 -10.69 -29.74
N ARG A 75 -5.62 -11.34 -30.85
CA ARG A 75 -5.89 -10.64 -32.11
C ARG A 75 -7.15 -9.79 -31.97
N GLU A 76 -7.12 -8.61 -32.58
CA GLU A 76 -8.17 -7.59 -32.45
C GLU A 76 -9.56 -8.09 -32.87
N ASP A 77 -9.62 -9.02 -33.83
CA ASP A 77 -10.84 -9.64 -34.33
C ASP A 77 -11.51 -10.57 -33.29
N ILE A 78 -10.73 -11.36 -32.56
CA ILE A 78 -11.23 -12.24 -31.50
C ILE A 78 -11.57 -11.44 -30.24
N ILE A 79 -10.73 -10.47 -29.88
CA ILE A 79 -11.02 -9.54 -28.77
C ILE A 79 -12.33 -8.79 -29.02
N ALA A 80 -12.60 -8.34 -30.25
CA ALA A 80 -13.84 -7.65 -30.57
C ALA A 80 -15.08 -8.52 -30.30
N ILE A 81 -14.99 -9.84 -30.55
CA ILE A 81 -16.06 -10.80 -30.23
C ILE A 81 -16.17 -11.01 -28.72
N LEU A 82 -15.05 -11.13 -28.00
CA LEU A 82 -15.06 -11.28 -26.54
C LEU A 82 -15.58 -10.02 -25.83
N ASN A 83 -15.34 -8.84 -26.40
CA ASN A 83 -15.85 -7.57 -25.88
C ASN A 83 -17.37 -7.40 -26.03
N THR A 84 -18.06 -8.31 -26.73
CA THR A 84 -19.53 -8.36 -26.73
C THR A 84 -20.08 -9.13 -25.53
N LEU A 85 -19.23 -9.63 -24.61
CA LEU A 85 -19.69 -10.13 -23.33
C LEU A 85 -20.29 -8.96 -22.55
N ASP A 86 -21.61 -8.97 -22.40
CA ASP A 86 -22.32 -7.94 -21.63
C ASP A 86 -21.75 -7.87 -20.21
N GLY A 87 -21.30 -6.67 -19.83
CA GLY A 87 -20.86 -6.42 -18.47
C GLY A 87 -22.02 -6.65 -17.50
N ALA A 88 -21.76 -7.33 -16.39
CA ALA A 88 -22.75 -7.44 -15.33
C ALA A 88 -23.11 -6.04 -14.81
N LEU A 89 -24.41 -5.72 -14.77
CA LEU A 89 -24.88 -4.51 -14.11
C LEU A 89 -24.61 -4.67 -12.61
N VAL A 90 -23.74 -3.80 -12.07
CA VAL A 90 -23.41 -3.78 -10.64
C VAL A 90 -24.04 -2.53 -10.03
N ASP A 91 -24.89 -2.73 -9.02
CA ASP A 91 -25.47 -1.64 -8.25
C ASP A 91 -24.39 -1.00 -7.37
N ALA A 92 -23.86 0.14 -7.80
CA ALA A 92 -22.94 0.94 -7.02
C ALA A 92 -23.71 1.73 -5.95
N HIS A 93 -23.27 1.62 -4.69
CA HIS A 93 -23.86 2.37 -3.57
C HIS A 93 -23.00 3.58 -3.21
N GLU A 94 -23.64 4.71 -2.94
CA GLU A 94 -22.96 5.90 -2.46
C GLU A 94 -22.46 5.73 -1.02
N PRO A 95 -21.19 6.04 -0.73
CA PRO A 95 -20.60 5.85 0.59
C PRO A 95 -20.88 7.02 1.53
N VAL A 96 -22.14 7.19 1.96
CA VAL A 96 -22.61 8.30 2.82
C VAL A 96 -21.76 8.49 4.08
N ALA A 97 -21.26 7.40 4.66
CA ALA A 97 -20.45 7.44 5.89
C ALA A 97 -19.07 8.11 5.72
N THR A 98 -18.57 8.26 4.50
CA THR A 98 -17.23 8.81 4.20
C THR A 98 -17.24 9.84 3.09
N GLU A 99 -18.40 10.36 2.70
CA GLU A 99 -18.59 11.26 1.57
C GLU A 99 -17.63 12.47 1.60
N HIS A 100 -17.56 13.17 2.75
CA HIS A 100 -16.70 14.35 2.89
C HIS A 100 -15.22 13.97 2.99
N GLY A 101 -14.90 12.82 3.58
CA GLY A 101 -13.54 12.27 3.59
C GLY A 101 -13.05 11.93 2.18
N GLU A 102 -13.92 11.39 1.33
CA GLU A 102 -13.61 11.08 -0.07
C GLU A 102 -13.48 12.34 -0.92
N ALA A 103 -14.35 13.33 -0.73
CA ALA A 103 -14.24 14.61 -1.40
C ALA A 103 -12.90 15.32 -1.05
N PHE A 104 -12.53 15.34 0.23
CA PHE A 104 -11.22 15.81 0.68
C PHE A 104 -10.07 15.02 0.03
N TYR A 105 -10.16 13.70 0.00
CA TYR A 105 -9.10 12.86 -0.57
C TYR A 105 -8.93 13.06 -2.08
N LYS A 106 -10.03 13.22 -2.83
CA LYS A 106 -10.00 13.56 -4.26
C LYS A 106 -9.34 14.92 -4.47
N TRP A 107 -9.72 15.93 -3.69
CA TRP A 107 -9.11 17.26 -3.74
C TRP A 107 -7.61 17.22 -3.41
N LEU A 108 -7.21 16.48 -2.37
CA LEU A 108 -5.81 16.33 -1.98
C LEU A 108 -4.95 15.81 -3.13
N LYS A 109 -5.40 14.73 -3.78
CA LYS A 109 -4.68 14.13 -4.92
C LYS A 109 -4.58 15.10 -6.10
N ALA A 110 -5.70 15.71 -6.49
CA ALA A 110 -5.72 16.69 -7.57
C ALA A 110 -4.85 17.93 -7.26
N GLY A 111 -4.84 18.40 -6.01
CA GLY A 111 -4.03 19.53 -5.57
C GLY A 111 -2.52 19.23 -5.58
N ILE A 112 -2.12 18.00 -5.23
CA ILE A 112 -0.73 17.54 -5.33
C ILE A 112 -0.34 17.37 -6.81
N GLU A 113 -1.22 16.82 -7.64
CA GLU A 113 -0.98 16.61 -9.08
C GLU A 113 -0.87 17.92 -9.85
N SER A 114 -1.71 18.91 -9.54
CA SER A 114 -1.62 20.25 -10.13
C SER A 114 -0.48 21.11 -9.56
N GLY A 115 0.06 20.75 -8.38
CA GLY A 115 1.09 21.53 -7.68
C GLY A 115 0.53 22.68 -6.83
N GLU A 116 -0.80 22.78 -6.67
CA GLU A 116 -1.45 23.73 -5.78
C GLU A 116 -1.16 23.44 -4.29
N ILE A 117 -0.97 22.17 -3.96
CA ILE A 117 -0.58 21.73 -2.62
C ILE A 117 0.93 21.50 -2.62
N ALA A 118 1.64 22.39 -1.92
CA ALA A 118 3.07 22.25 -1.70
C ALA A 118 3.38 21.02 -0.84
N VAL A 119 4.43 20.29 -1.21
CA VAL A 119 4.93 19.10 -0.52
C VAL A 119 6.38 19.34 -0.14
N ASN A 120 6.78 18.97 1.07
CA ASN A 120 8.17 19.04 1.58
C ASN A 120 8.81 20.45 1.65
N THR A 121 8.03 21.53 1.54
CA THR A 121 8.50 22.88 1.86
C THR A 121 8.34 23.18 3.35
N ASP A 122 9.06 24.16 3.90
CA ASP A 122 8.99 24.50 5.33
C ASP A 122 7.56 24.87 5.80
N ASP A 123 6.77 25.47 4.90
CA ASP A 123 5.35 25.81 5.12
C ASP A 123 4.36 24.77 4.55
N ALA A 124 4.85 23.63 4.04
CA ALA A 124 3.98 22.60 3.50
C ALA A 124 3.21 21.87 4.60
N LEU A 125 1.92 21.71 4.37
CA LEU A 125 1.02 20.93 5.24
C LEU A 125 0.97 19.44 4.85
N VAL A 126 1.70 19.06 3.79
CA VAL A 126 1.91 17.69 3.34
C VAL A 126 3.42 17.43 3.33
N GLN A 127 3.86 16.42 4.06
CA GLN A 127 5.28 16.10 4.18
C GLN A 127 5.52 14.61 3.99
N VAL A 128 6.46 14.27 3.11
CA VAL A 128 6.95 12.91 2.93
C VAL A 128 8.05 12.66 3.95
N VAL A 129 7.86 11.62 4.75
CA VAL A 129 8.81 11.14 5.75
C VAL A 129 9.17 9.69 5.43
N PRO A 130 10.26 9.12 5.99
CA PRO A 130 10.64 7.73 5.71
C PRO A 130 9.54 6.71 6.02
N GLU A 131 8.60 7.10 6.88
CA GLU A 131 7.50 6.27 7.37
C GLU A 131 6.23 6.41 6.53
N GLY A 132 6.19 7.31 5.55
CA GLY A 132 5.01 7.58 4.71
C GLY A 132 4.76 9.06 4.45
N VAL A 133 3.49 9.44 4.27
CA VAL A 133 3.05 10.81 4.00
C VAL A 133 2.26 11.34 5.19
N LEU A 134 2.76 12.40 5.82
CA LEU A 134 2.06 13.13 6.87
C LEU A 134 1.15 14.19 6.25
N ILE A 135 -0.12 14.18 6.63
CA ILE A 135 -1.12 15.19 6.30
C ILE A 135 -1.51 15.93 7.58
N GLU A 136 -1.16 17.20 7.68
CA GLU A 136 -1.46 18.01 8.87
C GLU A 136 -2.94 18.35 9.02
N GLU A 137 -3.42 18.45 10.27
CA GLU A 137 -4.80 18.86 10.58
C GLU A 137 -5.17 20.22 9.93
N LYS A 138 -4.20 21.15 9.85
CA LYS A 138 -4.39 22.46 9.21
C LYS A 138 -4.80 22.37 7.74
N LEU A 139 -4.44 21.30 7.03
CA LEU A 139 -4.81 21.12 5.63
C LEU A 139 -6.31 20.89 5.47
N PHE A 140 -6.92 20.16 6.40
CA PHE A 140 -8.37 19.94 6.43
C PHE A 140 -9.12 21.25 6.67
N LYS A 141 -8.58 22.14 7.51
CA LYS A 141 -9.13 23.48 7.69
C LYS A 141 -9.04 24.30 6.40
N LYS A 142 -7.89 24.29 5.73
CA LYS A 142 -7.71 24.95 4.43
C LYS A 142 -8.74 24.48 3.41
N TYR A 143 -8.99 23.17 3.33
CA TYR A 143 -10.01 22.60 2.45
C TYR A 143 -11.42 23.18 2.73
N ILE A 144 -11.83 23.22 4.01
CA ILE A 144 -13.14 23.76 4.39
C ILE A 144 -13.25 25.24 4.05
N ASP A 145 -12.20 26.01 4.32
CA ASP A 145 -12.17 27.45 4.07
C ASP A 145 -12.25 27.77 2.55
N VAL A 146 -11.57 26.97 1.71
CA VAL A 146 -11.57 27.14 0.24
C VAL A 146 -12.93 26.80 -0.37
N PHE A 147 -13.51 25.65 -0.01
CA PHE A 147 -14.75 25.16 -0.62
C PHE A 147 -16.02 25.59 0.12
N LYS A 148 -15.89 26.28 1.26
CA LYS A 148 -17.00 26.70 2.14
C LYS A 148 -17.96 25.54 2.41
N VAL A 149 -17.40 24.37 2.68
CA VAL A 149 -18.17 23.15 2.92
C VAL A 149 -19.04 23.36 4.18
N PRO A 150 -20.35 23.08 4.15
CA PRO A 150 -21.26 23.30 5.28
C PRO A 150 -21.10 22.23 6.37
N VAL A 151 -19.86 21.85 6.68
CA VAL A 151 -19.51 20.71 7.52
C VAL A 151 -18.35 21.10 8.43
N HIS A 152 -18.42 20.68 9.69
CA HIS A 152 -17.38 20.97 10.68
C HIS A 152 -16.09 20.18 10.39
N LEU A 153 -14.92 20.78 10.72
CA LEU A 153 -13.58 20.18 10.57
C LEU A 153 -13.51 18.73 11.07
N LEU A 154 -14.05 18.49 12.27
CA LEU A 154 -14.06 17.18 12.91
C LEU A 154 -14.75 16.10 12.07
N VAL A 155 -15.79 16.45 11.30
CA VAL A 155 -16.52 15.47 10.47
C VAL A 155 -15.65 15.07 9.28
N VAL A 156 -15.02 16.01 8.59
CA VAL A 156 -14.11 15.69 7.47
C VAL A 156 -12.92 14.87 7.97
N TYR A 157 -12.32 15.28 9.08
CA TYR A 157 -11.18 14.60 9.69
C TYR A 157 -11.52 13.17 10.14
N SER A 158 -12.65 12.98 10.83
CA SER A 158 -13.10 11.65 11.27
C SER A 158 -13.52 10.75 10.10
N GLN A 159 -14.24 11.27 9.10
CA GLN A 159 -14.61 10.51 7.91
C GLN A 159 -13.38 10.11 7.09
N PHE A 160 -12.38 10.98 6.99
CA PHE A 160 -11.11 10.63 6.38
C PHE A 160 -10.34 9.58 7.20
N GLY A 161 -10.32 9.68 8.53
CA GLY A 161 -9.77 8.63 9.39
C GLY A 161 -10.47 7.27 9.22
N ASN A 162 -11.80 7.26 9.09
CA ASN A 162 -12.58 6.07 8.78
C ASN A 162 -12.26 5.52 7.37
N LEU A 163 -12.11 6.41 6.38
CA LEU A 163 -11.74 6.05 5.01
C LEU A 163 -10.38 5.34 4.97
N MET A 164 -9.43 5.83 5.77
CA MET A 164 -8.08 5.27 5.88
C MET A 164 -8.01 4.09 6.86
N GLY A 165 -9.11 3.70 7.51
CA GLY A 165 -9.13 2.55 8.43
C GLY A 165 -8.37 2.77 9.75
N ILE A 166 -8.12 4.02 10.16
CA ILE A 166 -7.35 4.34 11.39
C ILE A 166 -8.09 3.86 12.65
N VAL A 167 -9.42 3.82 12.62
CA VAL A 167 -10.27 3.49 13.77
C VAL A 167 -10.43 1.98 13.95
N GLU A 168 -10.24 1.21 12.88
CA GLU A 168 -10.27 -0.25 12.93
C GLU A 168 -8.88 -0.76 13.33
N LYS A 169 -8.81 -1.76 14.23
CA LYS A 169 -7.55 -2.44 14.61
C LYS A 169 -7.01 -3.31 13.46
N GLY A 170 -6.92 -2.74 12.26
CA GLY A 170 -6.29 -3.33 11.09
C GLY A 170 -4.76 -3.25 11.18
N PRO A 171 -4.05 -3.83 10.20
CA PRO A 171 -2.59 -3.70 10.13
C PRO A 171 -2.20 -2.21 10.09
N ASN A 172 -1.07 -1.89 10.72
CA ASN A 172 -0.59 -0.57 11.15
C ASN A 172 -0.35 0.49 10.04
N ASP A 173 -1.06 0.41 8.90
CA ASP A 173 -0.80 1.19 7.70
C ASP A 173 -1.16 2.67 7.85
N HIS A 174 -2.12 3.01 8.73
CA HIS A 174 -2.58 4.39 8.94
C HIS A 174 -2.67 4.71 10.43
N LEU A 175 -1.95 5.74 10.86
CA LEU A 175 -1.84 6.10 12.27
C LEU A 175 -1.96 7.62 12.45
N PHE A 176 -2.61 8.03 13.54
CA PHE A 176 -2.46 9.41 14.04
C PHE A 176 -1.02 9.57 14.54
N ARG A 177 -0.31 10.57 14.03
CA ARG A 177 1.08 10.81 14.41
C ARG A 177 1.38 12.29 14.60
N ARG A 178 2.22 12.54 15.58
CA ARG A 178 2.80 13.84 15.87
C ARG A 178 4.30 13.77 15.59
N LEU A 179 4.74 14.53 14.60
CA LEU A 179 6.14 14.67 14.21
C LEU A 179 6.70 16.00 14.73
N PHE A 180 8.00 16.03 14.95
CA PHE A 180 8.71 17.21 15.42
C PHE A 180 9.74 17.62 14.37
N GLY A 181 9.74 18.90 14.03
CA GLY A 181 10.77 19.47 13.16
C GLY A 181 12.11 19.59 13.86
N LYS A 182 13.19 19.65 13.07
CA LYS A 182 14.50 20.11 13.55
C LYS A 182 14.31 21.47 14.21
N ALA A 183 14.75 21.58 15.46
CA ALA A 183 14.71 22.82 16.20
C ALA A 183 15.41 23.92 15.39
N ALA A 184 14.70 25.00 15.09
CA ALA A 184 15.37 26.25 14.75
C ALA A 184 16.21 26.64 15.97
N VAL A 185 17.53 26.70 15.81
CA VAL A 185 18.42 27.26 16.82
C VAL A 185 18.26 28.77 16.76
N ASN A 186 17.18 29.28 17.33
CA ASN A 186 17.02 30.71 17.56
C ASN A 186 17.96 31.11 18.69
N PHE A 187 19.13 31.63 18.35
CA PHE A 187 19.96 32.39 19.27
C PHE A 187 19.29 33.74 19.55
N THR A 188 18.30 33.76 20.43
CA THR A 188 17.83 35.02 21.03
C THR A 188 18.71 35.34 22.23
N SER A 189 19.51 36.38 22.08
CA SER A 189 20.37 36.98 23.10
C SER A 189 19.62 37.32 24.38
N PHE A 190 20.13 36.80 25.49
CA PHE A 190 20.10 37.33 26.87
C PHE A 190 18.81 38.03 27.36
N THR A 191 17.92 37.30 28.04
CA THR A 191 17.30 37.69 29.33
C THR A 191 16.55 36.48 29.90
N GLY A 192 16.63 36.30 31.23
CA GLY A 192 16.49 35.01 31.90
C GLY A 192 15.11 34.32 31.86
N GLY A 193 15.15 32.99 31.78
CA GLY A 193 14.01 32.10 32.03
C GLY A 193 13.97 30.90 31.08
N GLY A 194 14.54 29.75 31.50
CA GLY A 194 14.24 28.41 30.99
C GLY A 194 14.30 28.16 29.47
N LEU A 195 15.38 27.53 29.01
CA LEU A 195 15.49 26.93 27.67
C LEU A 195 14.35 25.91 27.42
N THR A 196 13.26 26.35 26.81
CA THR A 196 12.32 25.46 26.13
C THR A 196 12.59 25.55 24.64
N GLN A 197 13.20 24.48 24.10
CA GLN A 197 13.33 24.30 22.66
C GLN A 197 11.93 24.24 22.04
N LYS A 198 11.49 25.33 21.42
CA LYS A 198 10.20 25.38 20.73
C LYS A 198 10.37 24.78 19.33
N GLY A 199 10.47 23.45 19.25
CA GLY A 199 10.32 22.75 17.99
C GLY A 199 8.90 22.95 17.46
N SER A 200 8.74 23.24 16.16
CA SER A 200 7.42 23.18 15.53
C SER A 200 6.94 21.73 15.61
N SER A 201 5.78 21.54 16.22
CA SER A 201 5.15 20.24 16.30
C SER A 201 4.10 20.17 15.21
N HIS A 202 4.22 19.15 14.37
CA HIS A 202 3.34 18.88 13.24
C HIS A 202 2.50 17.66 13.62
N GLU A 203 1.18 17.84 13.69
CA GLU A 203 0.24 16.80 14.11
C GLU A 203 -0.75 16.53 12.98
N GLY A 204 -1.02 15.25 12.73
CA GLY A 204 -1.91 14.86 11.66
C GLY A 204 -1.98 13.34 11.43
N ILE A 205 -2.40 12.98 10.22
CA ILE A 205 -2.57 11.59 9.80
C ILE A 205 -1.36 11.17 8.98
N LEU A 206 -0.73 10.07 9.38
CA LEU A 206 0.35 9.44 8.63
C LEU A 206 -0.21 8.27 7.81
N ILE A 207 0.01 8.34 6.50
CA ILE A 207 -0.31 7.29 5.53
C ILE A 207 0.99 6.57 5.21
N SER A 208 1.14 5.31 5.62
CA SER A 208 2.42 4.59 5.47
C SER A 208 2.82 4.38 4.02
N ASP A 209 1.84 4.15 3.15
CA ASP A 209 2.05 3.95 1.73
C ASP A 209 1.83 5.25 0.95
N ALA A 210 2.94 5.90 0.58
CA ALA A 210 2.94 7.14 -0.19
C ALA A 210 2.28 6.99 -1.58
N SER A 211 2.30 5.79 -2.15
CA SER A 211 1.72 5.54 -3.49
C SER A 211 0.20 5.74 -3.55
N ARG A 212 -0.48 5.70 -2.39
CA ARG A 212 -1.91 5.99 -2.28
C ARG A 212 -2.21 7.46 -2.53
N VAL A 213 -1.31 8.35 -2.10
CA VAL A 213 -1.43 9.80 -2.27
C VAL A 213 -0.84 10.26 -3.61
N PHE A 214 0.28 9.67 -4.01
CA PHE A 214 0.98 9.99 -5.26
C PHE A 214 0.67 8.95 -6.35
N THR A 215 -0.51 9.07 -6.96
CA THR A 215 -0.97 8.13 -8.00
C THR A 215 -0.30 8.37 -9.36
N HIS A 216 -0.12 9.63 -9.76
CA HIS A 216 0.37 10.02 -11.09
C HIS A 216 1.66 10.84 -11.09
N LYS A 217 2.26 11.06 -9.92
CA LYS A 217 3.55 11.76 -9.76
C LYS A 217 4.57 10.87 -9.08
N GLU A 218 5.84 11.12 -9.36
CA GLU A 218 6.93 10.52 -8.60
C GLU A 218 6.84 10.95 -7.12
N ILE A 219 7.11 10.00 -6.23
CA ILE A 219 7.11 10.25 -4.79
C ILE A 219 8.35 11.10 -4.46
N PRO A 220 8.19 12.31 -3.90
CA PRO A 220 9.32 13.16 -3.53
C PRO A 220 10.24 12.48 -2.51
N GLU A 221 11.53 12.83 -2.50
CA GLU A 221 12.46 12.35 -1.47
C GLU A 221 11.99 12.72 -0.06
N ALA A 222 12.19 11.81 0.89
CA ALA A 222 11.77 12.01 2.26
C ALA A 222 12.47 13.23 2.89
N SER A 223 11.69 14.12 3.49
CA SER A 223 12.21 15.29 4.19
C SER A 223 13.01 14.85 5.43
N SER A 224 14.28 15.25 5.49
CA SER A 224 15.14 15.04 6.67
C SER A 224 14.82 15.99 7.85
N ALA A 225 13.84 16.89 7.66
CA ALA A 225 13.49 17.95 8.59
C ALA A 225 12.60 17.47 9.74
N LEU A 226 11.75 16.45 9.51
CA LEU A 226 10.87 15.89 10.53
C LEU A 226 11.39 14.54 11.04
N LYS A 227 11.32 14.34 12.35
CA LYS A 227 11.55 13.04 12.99
C LYS A 227 10.40 12.72 13.94
N SER A 228 10.01 11.45 13.98
CA SER A 228 9.06 10.95 14.97
C SER A 228 9.69 10.92 16.37
N ALA A 229 8.95 11.32 17.40
CA ALA A 229 9.43 11.25 18.79
C ALA A 229 9.63 9.83 19.32
N ASN A 230 9.02 8.82 18.67
CA ASN A 230 9.19 7.41 19.04
C ASN A 230 9.89 6.67 17.91
N GLN A 231 11.22 6.53 18.00
CA GLN A 231 11.96 5.52 17.25
C GLN A 231 11.68 4.14 17.85
N THR A 232 10.48 3.62 17.66
CA THR A 232 10.28 2.18 17.66
C THR A 232 9.68 1.87 16.30
N PRO A 233 10.46 1.35 15.33
CA PRO A 233 9.84 0.81 14.13
C PRO A 233 8.82 -0.24 14.58
N PRO A 234 7.60 -0.27 14.00
CA PRO A 234 6.75 -1.43 14.18
C PRO A 234 7.56 -2.66 13.78
N PRO A 235 7.50 -3.78 14.51
CA PRO A 235 8.20 -5.00 14.10
C PRO A 235 7.78 -5.29 12.67
N SER A 236 8.75 -5.23 11.77
CA SER A 236 8.63 -5.70 10.41
C SER A 236 8.24 -7.17 10.49
N HIS A 237 6.94 -7.45 10.35
CA HIS A 237 6.45 -8.81 10.13
C HIS A 237 6.75 -9.25 8.69
N HIS A 238 7.97 -9.01 8.22
CA HIS A 238 8.58 -9.95 7.31
C HIS A 238 9.03 -11.10 8.19
N GLN A 239 8.19 -12.14 8.28
CA GLN A 239 8.67 -13.45 8.68
C GLN A 239 9.78 -13.80 7.69
N MET A 240 11.04 -13.58 8.09
CA MET A 240 12.12 -14.37 7.56
C MET A 240 11.79 -15.82 7.92
N PRO A 241 11.90 -16.78 7.00
CA PRO A 241 11.78 -18.17 7.35
C PRO A 241 12.81 -18.47 8.43
N THR A 242 12.35 -18.84 9.62
CA THR A 242 13.20 -19.35 10.68
C THR A 242 13.87 -20.60 10.11
N GLU A 243 15.17 -20.53 9.82
CA GLU A 243 15.98 -21.72 9.63
C GLU A 243 15.83 -22.56 10.89
N ASN A 244 15.09 -23.66 10.77
CA ASN A 244 14.94 -24.64 11.82
C ASN A 244 16.32 -25.24 12.12
N ALA A 245 16.97 -24.71 13.15
CA ALA A 245 18.04 -25.37 13.86
C ALA A 245 17.47 -26.58 14.62
N VAL A 246 17.13 -27.63 13.88
CA VAL A 246 16.86 -28.97 14.42
C VAL A 246 17.63 -29.95 13.55
N LEU A 247 18.94 -30.04 13.78
CA LEU A 247 19.77 -31.20 13.42
C LEU A 247 21.14 -31.14 14.12
N GLN A 248 21.14 -30.97 15.44
CA GLN A 248 22.31 -31.32 16.28
C GLN A 248 21.83 -31.89 17.62
N LYS A 249 21.14 -33.03 17.59
CA LYS A 249 21.03 -33.89 18.79
C LYS A 249 20.65 -35.34 18.49
N VAL A 250 21.21 -35.93 17.44
CA VAL A 250 21.22 -37.40 17.29
C VAL A 250 22.51 -37.76 16.55
N ILE A 251 23.58 -38.04 17.31
CA ILE A 251 24.71 -38.97 17.06
C ILE A 251 25.68 -38.71 18.23
N SER A 252 25.32 -39.18 19.42
CA SER A 252 26.24 -39.41 20.54
C SER A 252 25.57 -40.25 21.61
N SER A 253 25.24 -41.50 21.26
CA SER A 253 24.98 -42.55 22.26
C SER A 253 25.13 -43.91 21.57
N SER A 254 26.38 -44.35 21.44
CA SER A 254 26.70 -45.75 21.17
C SER A 254 26.19 -46.61 22.34
N PRO A 255 25.41 -47.67 22.11
CA PRO A 255 25.16 -48.66 23.14
C PRO A 255 26.33 -49.64 23.19
N SER A 256 26.97 -49.72 24.36
CA SER A 256 27.90 -50.76 24.75
C SER A 256 27.23 -52.14 24.69
N SER A 257 27.77 -53.03 23.86
CA SER A 257 27.45 -54.45 23.81
C SER A 257 28.26 -55.24 24.85
N THR A 258 27.60 -55.85 25.84
CA THR A 258 28.13 -57.05 26.52
C THR A 258 27.02 -57.91 27.13
N SER A 259 27.11 -59.22 26.88
CA SER A 259 26.43 -60.36 27.54
C SER A 259 24.98 -60.61 27.08
N GLN A 260 24.60 -61.75 26.50
CA GLN A 260 25.09 -63.15 26.55
C GLN A 260 25.09 -63.81 25.17
#